data_AF-A0A8H3HV36-F1
#
_entry.id   AF-A0A8H3HV36-F1
#
_cell.length_a   1.000
_cell.length_b   1.000
_cell.length_c   1.000
_cell.angle_alpha   90.00
_cell.angle_beta   90.00
_cell.angle_gamma   90.00
#
_symmetry.space_group_name_H-M   'P 1'
#
loop_
_entity.id
_entity.type
_entity.pdbx_description
1 polymer ?
#
loop_
_entity_poly.entity_id
_entity_poly.type
_entity_poly.pdbx_seq_one_letter_code
_entity_poly.pdbx_strand_id
1 'polypeptide(L)'
;GPELSDPQVSNNTRADRFRRIRAPVIEGDQQNQQTRNGQTGSRFMPQLSGNMGPIRGDSRASLTQLQYERLKKWSEGHFTTGEPEVPYKSFDEIPLNEQPSALTRAALEWSIGAAFYPGIETFWIAQGEDKYKPASPGQPGNRFRFADTVTPGDLTKGLCLPWQSDFYMCSASWWPSVRPHDVVTEAYFQRLQDVTPPAQLASQLTDRSGWDRVEGVSGTSDMVRKWTKLGFVAQQPYGNDPNLPEISIEKQRGTDLSL
;
A
#
# COMPACT_ATOMS: atom_id res chain seq x y z
N GLY A 1 18.79 7.67 -10.81
CA GLY A 1 18.63 7.62 -12.27
C GLY A 1 18.10 8.96 -12.76
N PRO A 2 18.98 9.88 -13.19
CA PRO A 2 18.63 11.27 -13.51
C PRO A 2 17.56 11.43 -14.61
N GLU A 3 17.34 10.40 -15.42
CA GLU A 3 16.38 10.38 -16.53
C GLU A 3 14.90 10.43 -16.10
N LEU A 4 14.54 9.94 -14.91
CA LEU A 4 13.13 9.92 -14.46
C LEU A 4 12.67 11.25 -13.87
N SER A 5 13.61 12.05 -13.37
CA SER A 5 13.37 13.34 -12.75
C SER A 5 13.53 14.51 -13.72
N ASP A 6 14.17 14.32 -14.87
CA ASP A 6 14.39 15.40 -15.83
C ASP A 6 13.25 15.50 -16.85
N PRO A 7 12.41 16.57 -16.83
CA PRO A 7 11.31 16.74 -17.77
C PRO A 7 11.77 16.98 -19.22
N GLN A 8 13.03 17.36 -19.44
CA GLN A 8 13.59 17.70 -20.75
C GLN A 8 14.27 16.51 -21.45
N VAL A 9 14.62 15.45 -20.70
CA VAL A 9 15.25 14.26 -21.29
C VAL A 9 14.20 13.39 -21.99
N SER A 10 14.60 12.89 -23.17
CA SER A 10 13.82 12.06 -24.10
C SER A 10 12.90 11.03 -23.42
N ASN A 11 11.62 11.07 -23.82
CA ASN A 11 10.46 10.47 -23.17
C ASN A 11 10.37 8.93 -23.20
N ASN A 12 11.28 8.20 -23.84
CA ASN A 12 11.11 6.75 -24.06
C ASN A 12 11.01 5.97 -22.74
N THR A 13 11.86 6.25 -21.76
CA THR A 13 11.89 5.52 -20.49
C THR A 13 10.67 5.81 -19.61
N ARG A 14 10.22 7.07 -19.53
CA ARG A 14 9.01 7.41 -18.74
C ARG A 14 7.74 6.91 -19.41
N ALA A 15 7.62 7.08 -20.72
CA ALA A 15 6.50 6.57 -21.51
C ALA A 15 6.42 5.04 -21.40
N ASP A 16 7.54 4.32 -21.49
CA ASP A 16 7.57 2.85 -21.36
C ASP A 16 7.14 2.36 -19.97
N ARG A 17 7.47 3.11 -18.91
CA ARG A 17 6.97 2.83 -17.56
C ARG A 17 5.48 3.10 -17.46
N PHE A 18 4.99 4.23 -17.99
CA PHE A 18 3.57 4.57 -17.98
C PHE A 18 2.72 3.59 -18.78
N ARG A 19 3.21 3.07 -19.92
CA ARG A 19 2.53 2.02 -20.71
C ARG A 19 2.30 0.72 -19.95
N ARG A 20 2.95 0.52 -18.80
CA ARG A 20 2.70 -0.61 -17.90
C ARG A 20 1.66 -0.27 -16.84
N ILE A 21 1.29 0.99 -16.62
CA ILE A 21 0.32 1.37 -15.60
C ILE A 21 -1.09 1.07 -16.12
N ARG A 22 -1.86 0.34 -15.32
CA ARG A 22 -3.23 -0.01 -15.66
C ARG A 22 -4.15 1.20 -15.57
N ALA A 23 -4.96 1.42 -16.60
CA ALA A 23 -5.95 2.48 -16.62
C ALA A 23 -7.02 2.22 -15.52
N PRO A 24 -7.43 3.25 -14.78
CA PRO A 24 -8.55 3.16 -13.84
C PRO A 24 -9.88 2.95 -14.57
N VAL A 25 -10.80 2.20 -13.97
CA VAL A 25 -12.16 2.07 -14.50
C VAL A 25 -13.10 2.87 -13.60
N ILE A 26 -13.69 3.92 -14.16
CA ILE A 26 -14.68 4.76 -13.49
C ILE A 26 -15.94 4.76 -14.35
N GLU A 27 -17.09 4.85 -13.69
CA GLU A 27 -18.37 4.99 -14.37
C GLU A 27 -18.37 6.23 -15.26
N GLY A 28 -18.82 6.07 -16.51
CA GLY A 28 -18.84 7.14 -17.50
C GLY A 28 -17.54 7.37 -18.29
N ASP A 29 -16.40 6.82 -17.88
CA ASP A 29 -15.12 6.98 -18.60
C ASP A 29 -14.92 5.88 -19.65
N GLN A 30 -15.54 6.08 -20.82
CA GLN A 30 -15.45 5.13 -21.94
C GLN A 30 -14.02 4.96 -22.48
N GLN A 31 -13.19 6.01 -22.43
CA GLN A 31 -11.84 5.96 -22.96
C GLN A 31 -10.96 5.04 -22.11
N ASN A 32 -11.00 5.20 -20.79
CA ASN A 32 -10.23 4.34 -19.91
C ASN A 32 -10.79 2.92 -19.87
N GLN A 33 -12.12 2.73 -19.99
CA GLN A 33 -12.70 1.39 -20.16
C GLN A 33 -12.18 0.67 -21.40
N GLN A 34 -12.08 1.36 -22.54
CA GLN A 34 -11.48 0.79 -23.75
C GLN A 34 -9.99 0.51 -23.57
N THR A 35 -9.26 1.43 -22.94
CA THR A 35 -7.82 1.27 -22.69
C THR A 35 -7.54 0.11 -21.73
N ARG A 36 -8.44 -0.11 -20.77
CA ARG A 36 -8.38 -1.20 -19.79
C ARG A 36 -8.50 -2.57 -20.46
N ASN A 37 -9.28 -2.68 -21.54
CA ASN A 37 -9.45 -3.91 -22.28
C ASN A 37 -8.09 -4.42 -22.79
N GLY A 38 -7.67 -5.57 -22.29
CA GLY A 38 -6.36 -6.17 -22.62
C GLY A 38 -5.24 -5.86 -21.62
N GLN A 39 -5.49 -5.13 -20.54
CA GLN A 39 -4.50 -4.86 -19.48
C GLN A 39 -4.48 -5.92 -18.35
N THR A 40 -4.90 -7.15 -18.66
CA THR A 40 -5.00 -8.26 -17.70
C THR A 40 -3.69 -9.02 -17.47
N GLY A 41 -2.71 -8.82 -18.37
CA GLY A 41 -1.41 -9.49 -18.32
C GLY A 41 -0.48 -9.05 -17.18
N SER A 42 0.53 -9.89 -16.90
CA SER A 42 1.54 -9.66 -15.86
C SER A 42 2.46 -8.44 -16.12
N ARG A 43 2.53 -7.96 -17.37
CA ARG A 43 3.30 -6.76 -17.74
C ARG A 43 2.75 -5.45 -17.13
N PHE A 44 1.49 -5.44 -16.72
CA PHE A 44 0.81 -4.25 -16.23
C PHE A 44 0.91 -4.12 -14.71
N MET A 45 0.78 -2.91 -14.17
CA MET A 45 0.96 -2.62 -12.75
C MET A 45 -0.26 -1.86 -12.19
N PRO A 46 -0.58 -2.06 -10.91
CA PRO A 46 0.08 -2.96 -9.96
C PRO A 46 -0.25 -4.46 -10.13
N GLN A 47 0.64 -5.27 -9.57
CA GLN A 47 0.60 -6.70 -9.19
C GLN A 47 -0.63 -7.27 -8.45
N LEU A 48 -1.70 -6.50 -8.26
CA LEU A 48 -2.63 -6.69 -7.14
C LEU A 48 -4.07 -6.94 -7.59
N SER A 49 -4.84 -7.60 -6.72
CA SER A 49 -6.28 -7.82 -6.80
C SER A 49 -7.04 -6.50 -6.79
N GLY A 50 -8.19 -6.44 -7.47
CA GLY A 50 -9.00 -5.24 -7.60
C GLY A 50 -10.29 -5.27 -6.76
N ASN A 51 -11.09 -4.20 -6.86
CA ASN A 51 -12.39 -4.10 -6.18
C ASN A 51 -13.43 -5.14 -6.65
N MET A 52 -13.15 -5.86 -7.74
CA MET A 52 -14.03 -6.91 -8.28
C MET A 52 -13.65 -8.31 -7.80
N GLY A 53 -12.67 -8.43 -6.89
CA GLY A 53 -12.21 -9.71 -6.37
C GLY A 53 -10.75 -10.03 -6.66
N PRO A 54 -10.34 -11.29 -6.43
CA PRO A 54 -8.97 -11.72 -6.67
C PRO A 54 -8.59 -11.58 -8.14
N ILE A 55 -7.28 -11.55 -8.41
CA ILE A 55 -6.71 -11.48 -9.76
C ILE A 55 -7.34 -12.53 -10.71
N ARG A 56 -8.32 -12.09 -11.49
CA ARG A 56 -9.02 -12.85 -12.54
C ARG A 56 -9.50 -11.88 -13.61
N GLY A 57 -9.02 -12.05 -14.85
CA GLY A 57 -9.35 -11.13 -15.95
C GLY A 57 -9.09 -9.67 -15.57
N ASP A 58 -10.14 -8.85 -15.59
CA ASP A 58 -10.07 -7.41 -15.30
C ASP A 58 -10.10 -7.06 -13.81
N SER A 59 -10.25 -8.05 -12.92
CA SER A 59 -10.25 -7.88 -11.46
C SER A 59 -8.85 -7.63 -10.89
N ARG A 60 -8.26 -6.51 -11.29
CA ARG A 60 -6.92 -6.07 -10.89
C ARG A 60 -6.96 -4.64 -10.41
N ALA A 61 -6.13 -4.31 -9.42
CA ALA A 61 -6.02 -2.93 -8.98
C ALA A 61 -5.48 -2.03 -10.11
N SER A 62 -5.86 -0.76 -10.02
CA SER A 62 -5.28 0.36 -10.74
C SER A 62 -5.06 1.48 -9.73
N LEU A 63 -4.32 2.50 -10.16
CA LEU A 63 -4.28 3.76 -9.42
C LEU A 63 -5.66 4.44 -9.46
N THR A 64 -5.85 5.44 -8.61
CA THR A 64 -6.99 6.38 -8.77
C THR A 64 -6.84 7.18 -10.07
N GLN A 65 -7.94 7.78 -10.55
CA GLN A 65 -7.92 8.66 -11.72
C GLN A 65 -6.84 9.74 -11.60
N LEU A 66 -6.84 10.46 -10.48
CA LEU A 66 -5.91 11.57 -10.26
C LEU A 66 -4.44 11.11 -10.26
N GLN A 67 -4.15 9.96 -9.64
CA GLN A 67 -2.80 9.39 -9.65
C GLN A 67 -2.39 8.96 -11.07
N TYR A 68 -3.30 8.34 -11.82
CA TYR A 68 -3.07 7.93 -13.20
C TYR A 68 -2.80 9.13 -14.12
N GLU A 69 -3.61 10.19 -14.03
CA GLU A 69 -3.44 11.43 -14.80
C GLU A 69 -2.14 12.15 -14.47
N ARG A 70 -1.75 12.18 -13.18
CA ARG A 70 -0.46 12.73 -12.77
C ARG A 70 0.70 11.94 -13.36
N LEU A 71 0.63 10.61 -13.37
CA LEU A 71 1.65 9.77 -14.03
C LEU A 71 1.65 9.95 -15.54
N LYS A 72 0.48 10.17 -16.16
CA LYS A 72 0.40 10.48 -17.60
C LYS A 72 1.16 11.78 -17.91
N LYS A 73 0.85 12.86 -17.18
CA LYS A 73 1.56 14.15 -17.31
C LYS A 73 3.05 14.02 -17.08
N TRP A 74 3.46 13.28 -16.04
CA TRP A 74 4.87 12.95 -15.80
C TRP A 74 5.52 12.25 -17.00
N SER A 75 4.83 11.26 -17.59
CA SER A 75 5.34 10.51 -18.74
C SER A 75 5.51 11.35 -20.01
N GLU A 76 4.72 12.42 -20.13
CA GLU A 76 4.73 13.38 -21.24
C GLU A 76 5.71 14.55 -21.01
N GLY A 77 6.35 14.62 -19.84
CA GLY A 77 7.25 15.72 -19.46
C GLY A 77 6.52 16.96 -18.91
N HIS A 78 5.22 16.85 -18.64
CA HIS A 78 4.39 17.93 -18.09
C HIS A 78 4.43 17.97 -16.55
N PHE A 79 5.63 18.17 -16.01
CA PHE A 79 5.85 18.30 -14.57
C PHE A 79 7.01 19.26 -14.29
N THR A 80 7.04 19.80 -13.08
CA THR A 80 8.16 20.58 -12.57
C THR A 80 8.89 19.78 -11.51
N THR A 81 10.21 19.95 -11.43
CA THR A 81 11.01 19.47 -10.31
C THR A 81 11.07 20.52 -9.22
N GLY A 82 11.32 20.08 -8.00
CA GLY A 82 11.56 20.93 -6.85
C GLY A 82 12.34 20.15 -5.80
N GLU A 83 12.67 20.82 -4.70
CA GLU A 83 13.24 20.13 -3.55
C GLU A 83 12.22 19.15 -2.97
N PRO A 84 12.62 17.91 -2.65
CA PRO A 84 11.75 16.99 -1.93
C PRO A 84 11.23 17.63 -0.64
N GLU A 85 9.97 17.33 -0.30
CA GLU A 85 9.42 17.73 1.00
C GLU A 85 10.30 17.15 2.12
N VAL A 86 10.87 18.02 2.95
CA VAL A 86 11.63 17.61 4.13
C VAL A 86 10.62 17.38 5.26
N PRO A 87 10.45 16.15 5.76
CA PRO A 87 9.53 15.90 6.85
C PRO A 87 9.97 16.65 8.11
N TYR A 88 9.02 17.24 8.81
CA TYR A 88 9.25 17.86 10.12
C TYR A 88 9.73 16.80 11.12
N LYS A 89 10.69 17.15 11.99
CA LYS A 89 11.23 16.20 12.98
C LYS A 89 10.30 15.99 14.16
N SER A 90 9.44 16.97 14.41
CA SER A 90 8.43 16.91 15.46
C SER A 90 7.17 17.66 15.05
N PHE A 91 6.07 17.36 15.73
CA PHE A 91 4.78 18.01 15.49
C PHE A 91 4.83 19.52 15.73
N ASP A 92 5.60 19.97 16.73
CA ASP A 92 5.71 21.38 17.11
C ASP A 92 6.45 22.24 16.09
N GLU A 93 7.21 21.62 15.18
CA GLU A 93 7.89 22.31 14.07
C GLU A 93 6.95 22.59 12.88
N ILE A 94 5.79 21.93 12.84
CA ILE A 94 4.79 22.12 11.78
C ILE A 94 4.11 23.49 11.98
N PRO A 95 4.00 24.34 10.93
CA PRO A 95 3.25 25.59 11.01
C PRO A 95 1.86 25.37 11.58
N LEU A 96 1.44 26.22 12.52
CA LEU A 96 0.21 26.03 13.30
C LEU A 96 -1.05 25.84 12.42
N ASN A 97 -1.09 26.53 11.27
CA ASN A 97 -2.18 26.41 10.29
C ASN A 97 -2.19 25.09 9.52
N GLU A 98 -1.08 24.35 9.50
CA GLU A 98 -0.91 23.08 8.79
C GLU A 98 -1.06 21.86 9.71
N GLN A 99 -0.83 22.04 11.01
CA GLN A 99 -0.93 20.99 12.04
C GLN A 99 -2.22 20.14 11.97
N PRO A 100 -3.43 20.70 11.80
CA PRO A 100 -4.64 19.87 11.70
C PRO A 100 -4.66 18.93 10.49
N SER A 101 -4.13 19.41 9.35
CA SER A 101 -4.01 18.60 8.14
C SER A 101 -2.94 17.53 8.31
N ALA A 102 -1.83 17.84 8.99
CA ALA A 102 -0.79 16.87 9.31
C ALA A 102 -1.33 15.73 10.20
N LEU A 103 -2.13 16.03 11.23
CA LEU A 103 -2.79 15.00 12.07
C LEU A 103 -3.74 14.13 11.25
N THR A 104 -4.53 14.75 10.37
CA THR A 104 -5.45 14.01 9.49
C THR A 104 -4.69 13.08 8.55
N ARG A 105 -3.61 13.57 7.94
CA ARG A 105 -2.74 12.77 7.06
C ARG A 105 -2.08 11.62 7.82
N ALA A 106 -1.50 11.87 8.99
CA ALA A 106 -0.85 10.85 9.82
C ALA A 106 -1.81 9.71 10.20
N ALA A 107 -3.09 10.02 10.45
CA ALA A 107 -4.10 9.01 10.75
C ALA A 107 -4.47 8.13 9.54
N LEU A 108 -4.45 8.70 8.32
CA LEU A 108 -4.97 8.04 7.11
C LEU A 108 -3.88 7.44 6.22
N GLU A 109 -2.66 7.96 6.24
CA GLU A 109 -1.59 7.58 5.30
C GLU A 109 -1.14 6.11 5.45
N TRP A 110 -1.35 5.53 6.63
CA TRP A 110 -1.05 4.12 6.94
C TRP A 110 -2.20 3.16 6.59
N SER A 111 -3.39 3.69 6.27
CA SER A 111 -4.56 2.87 5.93
C SER A 111 -4.53 2.42 4.48
N ILE A 112 -5.20 1.32 4.16
CA ILE A 112 -5.36 0.92 2.76
C ILE A 112 -6.21 1.93 2.00
N GLY A 113 -5.79 2.28 0.77
CA GLY A 113 -6.59 3.12 -0.13
C GLY A 113 -7.44 2.33 -1.14
N ALA A 114 -7.03 1.10 -1.46
CA ALA A 114 -7.68 0.15 -2.37
C ALA A 114 -6.84 -1.16 -2.40
N ALA A 115 -7.37 -2.29 -2.86
CA ALA A 115 -8.76 -2.54 -3.21
C ALA A 115 -9.68 -2.62 -1.99
N PHE A 116 -10.99 -2.47 -2.17
CA PHE A 116 -12.01 -2.66 -1.14
C PHE A 116 -12.88 -3.87 -1.52
N TYR A 117 -12.47 -5.05 -1.07
CA TYR A 117 -13.19 -6.31 -1.29
C TYR A 117 -13.01 -7.26 -0.09
N PRO A 118 -13.67 -7.02 1.05
CA PRO A 118 -14.40 -5.82 1.49
C PRO A 118 -13.46 -4.71 1.96
N GLY A 119 -12.23 -5.02 2.43
CA GLY A 119 -11.20 -4.07 2.88
C GLY A 119 -10.47 -4.57 4.14
N ILE A 120 -9.70 -3.71 4.82
CA ILE A 120 -8.99 -4.01 6.09
C ILE A 120 -9.57 -3.13 7.22
N GLU A 121 -9.27 -1.82 7.23
CA GLU A 121 -9.72 -0.91 8.28
C GLU A 121 -11.16 -0.42 8.04
N THR A 122 -11.56 -0.34 6.77
CA THR A 122 -12.88 0.07 6.29
C THR A 122 -13.18 -0.66 4.97
N PHE A 123 -14.37 -0.46 4.42
CA PHE A 123 -14.77 -1.05 3.15
C PHE A 123 -15.14 0.00 2.10
N TRP A 124 -15.70 -0.45 0.96
CA TRP A 124 -15.99 0.39 -0.20
C TRP A 124 -16.82 1.65 0.12
N ILE A 125 -17.53 1.70 1.26
CA ILE A 125 -18.23 2.88 1.76
C ILE A 125 -17.31 4.11 1.86
N ALA A 126 -16.03 3.92 2.14
CA ALA A 126 -15.06 5.02 2.24
C ALA A 126 -14.83 5.75 0.91
N GLN A 127 -15.24 5.18 -0.23
CA GLN A 127 -15.18 5.81 -1.55
C GLN A 127 -16.42 6.66 -1.88
N GLY A 128 -17.49 6.57 -1.09
CA GLY A 128 -18.72 7.33 -1.34
C GLY A 128 -18.53 8.81 -1.00
N GLU A 129 -18.61 9.69 -1.99
CA GLU A 129 -18.50 11.14 -1.77
C GLU A 129 -19.58 11.66 -0.81
N ASP A 130 -20.77 11.05 -0.83
CA ASP A 130 -21.89 11.34 0.06
C ASP A 130 -21.61 11.01 1.55
N LYS A 131 -20.52 10.29 1.84
CA LYS A 131 -20.08 10.00 3.21
C LYS A 131 -19.26 11.12 3.83
N TYR A 132 -18.89 12.14 3.05
CA TYR A 132 -18.10 13.26 3.51
C TYR A 132 -18.83 14.58 3.31
N LYS A 133 -18.51 15.58 4.13
CA LYS A 133 -19.03 16.93 3.94
C LYS A 133 -18.46 17.50 2.63
N PRO A 134 -19.29 18.18 1.81
CA PRO A 134 -18.81 18.75 0.56
C PRO A 134 -17.71 19.78 0.85
N ALA A 135 -16.68 19.76 0.01
CA ALA A 135 -15.66 20.80 0.06
C ALA A 135 -16.32 22.15 -0.29
N SER A 136 -16.35 23.07 0.66
CA SER A 136 -16.86 24.43 0.42
C SER A 136 -15.72 25.35 -0.01
N PRO A 137 -15.92 26.25 -1.00
CA PRO A 137 -14.92 27.24 -1.38
C PRO A 137 -14.44 28.03 -0.15
N GLY A 138 -13.12 28.12 0.06
CA GLY A 138 -12.54 28.80 1.23
C GLY A 138 -12.55 28.00 2.54
N GLN A 139 -13.11 26.79 2.57
CA GLN A 139 -13.03 25.88 3.72
C GLN A 139 -12.39 24.52 3.34
N PRO A 140 -11.05 24.49 3.15
CA PRO A 140 -10.34 23.24 2.90
C PRO A 140 -10.48 22.21 4.04
N GLY A 141 -10.79 22.66 5.27
CA GLY A 141 -10.89 21.83 6.47
C GLY A 141 -12.08 20.85 6.54
N ASN A 142 -13.00 20.88 5.56
CA ASN A 142 -14.09 19.89 5.47
C ASN A 142 -13.71 18.64 4.67
N ARG A 143 -12.57 18.64 3.97
CA ARG A 143 -12.05 17.43 3.32
C ARG A 143 -11.79 16.40 4.42
N PHE A 144 -12.36 15.20 4.28
CA PHE A 144 -12.29 14.10 5.28
C PHE A 144 -13.14 14.29 6.55
N ARG A 145 -14.06 15.26 6.60
CA ARG A 145 -15.11 15.29 7.64
C ARG A 145 -16.29 14.43 7.20
N PHE A 146 -16.76 13.54 8.05
CA PHE A 146 -17.93 12.71 7.74
C PHE A 146 -19.20 13.55 7.63
N ALA A 147 -20.08 13.15 6.72
CA ALA A 147 -21.44 13.68 6.62
C ALA A 147 -22.24 13.30 7.88
N ASP A 148 -23.22 14.12 8.24
CA ASP A 148 -24.04 13.90 9.45
C ASP A 148 -24.92 12.63 9.35
N THR A 149 -25.00 12.05 8.15
CA THR A 149 -25.66 10.76 7.87
C THR A 149 -24.81 9.54 8.22
N VAL A 150 -23.50 9.72 8.47
CA VAL A 150 -22.61 8.63 8.90
C VAL A 150 -22.76 8.43 10.41
N THR A 151 -23.21 7.24 10.79
CA THR A 151 -23.51 6.86 12.17
C THR A 151 -22.48 5.87 12.74
N PRO A 152 -22.40 5.71 14.08
CA PRO A 152 -21.47 4.76 14.69
C PRO A 152 -21.62 3.35 14.11
N GLY A 153 -20.50 2.77 13.66
CA GLY A 153 -20.43 1.44 13.04
C GLY A 153 -20.51 1.45 11.50
N ASP A 154 -20.90 2.55 10.85
CA ASP A 154 -21.09 2.57 9.39
C ASP A 154 -19.81 2.25 8.59
N LEU A 155 -18.64 2.63 9.11
CA LEU A 155 -17.36 2.41 8.42
C LEU A 155 -16.86 0.96 8.51
N THR A 156 -17.35 0.18 9.48
CA THR A 156 -16.83 -1.17 9.74
C THR A 156 -17.88 -2.27 9.62
N LYS A 157 -19.18 -1.91 9.60
CA LYS A 157 -20.27 -2.89 9.52
C LYS A 157 -20.26 -3.79 8.27
N GLY A 158 -19.55 -3.37 7.21
CA GLY A 158 -19.39 -4.14 5.98
C GLY A 158 -18.17 -5.06 5.96
N LEU A 159 -17.36 -5.06 7.03
CA LEU A 159 -16.22 -5.96 7.20
C LEU A 159 -16.67 -7.32 7.75
N CYS A 160 -15.84 -8.34 7.56
CA CYS A 160 -16.12 -9.68 8.07
C CYS A 160 -16.10 -9.76 9.59
N LEU A 161 -16.94 -10.66 10.11
CA LEU A 161 -17.10 -10.94 11.53
C LEU A 161 -16.84 -12.44 11.79
N PRO A 162 -15.75 -12.80 12.49
CA PRO A 162 -14.69 -11.92 12.99
C PRO A 162 -13.70 -11.52 11.88
N TRP A 163 -13.04 -10.36 12.03
CA TRP A 163 -12.13 -9.80 11.01
C TRP A 163 -10.96 -10.74 10.67
N GLN A 164 -10.55 -11.59 11.61
CA GLN A 164 -9.49 -12.59 11.43
C GLN A 164 -9.80 -13.57 10.30
N SER A 165 -11.08 -13.82 9.99
CA SER A 165 -11.47 -14.70 8.88
C SER A 165 -11.08 -14.09 7.54
N ASP A 166 -11.39 -12.80 7.30
CA ASP A 166 -10.95 -12.09 6.09
C ASP A 166 -9.43 -11.94 6.07
N PHE A 167 -8.83 -11.64 7.22
CA PHE A 167 -7.38 -11.53 7.33
C PHE A 167 -6.68 -12.84 6.95
N TYR A 168 -7.26 -14.00 7.24
CA TYR A 168 -6.74 -15.28 6.73
C TYR A 168 -7.03 -15.46 5.23
N MET A 169 -8.28 -15.29 4.80
CA MET A 169 -8.76 -15.64 3.45
C MET A 169 -8.23 -14.73 2.34
N CYS A 170 -7.94 -13.46 2.64
CA CYS A 170 -7.35 -12.51 1.70
C CYS A 170 -5.82 -12.68 1.61
N SER A 171 -5.36 -13.94 1.53
CA SER A 171 -3.95 -14.27 1.35
C SER A 171 -3.52 -14.04 -0.10
N ALA A 172 -2.33 -13.46 -0.25
CA ALA A 172 -1.67 -13.10 -1.51
C ALA A 172 -2.34 -11.99 -2.33
N SER A 173 -1.51 -11.13 -2.93
CA SER A 173 -1.88 -10.16 -3.97
C SER A 173 -2.95 -9.11 -3.62
N TRP A 174 -3.37 -8.97 -2.36
CA TRP A 174 -4.29 -7.92 -1.91
C TRP A 174 -3.55 -6.69 -1.38
N TRP A 175 -3.18 -6.70 -0.10
CA TRP A 175 -2.59 -5.55 0.61
C TRP A 175 -1.28 -5.91 1.31
N PRO A 176 -0.18 -6.21 0.57
CA PRO A 176 1.07 -6.67 1.16
C PRO A 176 1.72 -5.68 2.14
N SER A 177 1.33 -4.40 2.11
CA SER A 177 1.80 -3.36 3.03
C SER A 177 1.25 -3.50 4.45
N VAL A 178 0.00 -3.94 4.61
CA VAL A 178 -0.65 -4.11 5.93
C VAL A 178 -0.82 -5.58 6.32
N ARG A 179 -0.80 -6.48 5.33
CA ARG A 179 -0.84 -7.93 5.48
C ARG A 179 0.23 -8.55 4.59
N PRO A 180 1.49 -8.65 5.06
CA PRO A 180 2.58 -9.22 4.29
C PRO A 180 2.22 -10.63 3.79
N HIS A 181 2.70 -10.98 2.60
CA HIS A 181 2.55 -12.35 2.06
C HIS A 181 3.85 -13.12 2.22
N ASP A 182 4.96 -12.52 1.78
CA ASP A 182 6.29 -13.12 1.79
C ASP A 182 7.24 -12.19 2.55
N VAL A 183 8.02 -12.77 3.47
CA VAL A 183 8.94 -12.02 4.32
C VAL A 183 10.32 -12.67 4.36
N VAL A 184 11.30 -11.84 4.67
CA VAL A 184 12.63 -12.30 5.10
C VAL A 184 12.53 -12.66 6.58
N THR A 185 12.89 -13.88 6.94
CA THR A 185 12.88 -14.30 8.36
C THR A 185 14.11 -13.78 9.08
N GLU A 186 13.97 -13.49 10.39
CA GLU A 186 15.09 -13.08 11.24
C GLU A 186 16.24 -14.09 11.21
N ALA A 187 15.94 -15.38 11.29
CA ALA A 187 16.94 -16.44 11.26
C ALA A 187 17.69 -16.50 9.92
N TYR A 188 17.01 -16.29 8.79
CA TYR A 188 17.68 -16.25 7.48
C TYR A 188 18.57 -15.01 7.35
N PHE A 189 18.08 -13.86 7.79
CA PHE A 189 18.85 -12.62 7.82
C PHE A 189 20.13 -12.75 8.64
N GLN A 190 20.04 -13.26 9.88
CA GLN A 190 21.19 -13.45 10.77
C GLN A 190 22.25 -14.37 10.15
N ARG A 191 21.84 -15.53 9.63
CA ARG A 191 22.76 -16.47 8.98
C ARG A 191 23.51 -15.85 7.79
N LEU A 192 22.83 -15.04 6.98
CA LEU A 192 23.49 -14.36 5.86
C LEU A 192 24.36 -13.21 6.32
N GLN A 193 23.95 -12.46 7.34
CA GLN A 193 24.74 -11.36 7.89
C GLN A 193 26.11 -11.83 8.39
N ASP A 194 26.20 -13.04 8.93
CA ASP A 194 27.45 -13.62 9.44
C ASP A 194 28.48 -13.96 8.34
N VAL A 195 28.01 -14.20 7.11
CA VAL A 195 28.84 -14.71 6.00
C VAL A 195 28.92 -13.77 4.81
N THR A 196 28.09 -12.73 4.77
CA THR A 196 27.97 -11.80 3.64
C THR A 196 28.36 -10.38 4.05
N PRO A 197 29.27 -9.71 3.31
CA PRO A 197 29.58 -8.30 3.56
C PRO A 197 28.32 -7.41 3.49
N PRO A 198 28.19 -6.38 4.35
CA PRO A 198 26.98 -5.54 4.40
C PRO A 198 26.54 -4.98 3.04
N ALA A 199 27.48 -4.55 2.19
CA ALA A 199 27.20 -4.01 0.86
C ALA A 199 26.50 -5.00 -0.09
N GLN A 200 26.57 -6.30 0.17
CA GLN A 200 25.96 -7.34 -0.67
C GLN A 200 24.71 -7.96 -0.02
N LEU A 201 24.49 -7.74 1.28
CA LEU A 201 23.45 -8.41 2.05
C LEU A 201 22.06 -8.24 1.45
N ALA A 202 21.65 -7.00 1.16
CA ALA A 202 20.32 -6.70 0.60
C ALA A 202 20.06 -7.45 -0.72
N SER A 203 21.06 -7.51 -1.61
CA SER A 203 20.95 -8.21 -2.90
C SER A 203 20.93 -9.74 -2.77
N GLN A 204 21.49 -10.28 -1.70
CA GLN A 204 21.58 -11.73 -1.46
C GLN A 204 20.41 -12.27 -0.62
N LEU A 205 19.59 -11.41 -0.02
CA LEU A 205 18.33 -11.80 0.60
C LEU A 205 17.30 -12.13 -0.48
N THR A 206 17.45 -13.30 -1.12
CA THR A 206 16.55 -13.78 -2.17
C THR A 206 15.48 -14.71 -1.65
N ASP A 207 15.75 -15.45 -0.56
CA ASP A 207 14.78 -16.41 -0.04
C ASP A 207 13.68 -15.71 0.74
N ARG A 208 12.46 -16.19 0.58
CA ARG A 208 11.26 -15.69 1.25
C ARG A 208 10.51 -16.83 1.90
N SER A 209 9.86 -16.53 3.00
CA SER A 209 8.92 -17.44 3.65
C SER A 209 7.56 -16.79 3.74
N GLY A 210 6.49 -17.59 3.65
CA GLY A 210 5.14 -17.11 3.89
C GLY A 210 5.07 -16.40 5.25
N TRP A 211 4.44 -15.23 5.29
CA TRP A 211 4.28 -14.49 6.54
C TRP A 211 3.27 -15.16 7.46
N ASP A 212 2.21 -15.71 6.92
CA ASP A 212 1.25 -16.56 7.65
C ASP A 212 1.67 -18.04 7.66
N ARG A 213 2.94 -18.34 7.34
CA ARG A 213 3.44 -19.72 7.20
C ARG A 213 3.04 -20.60 8.38
N VAL A 214 2.65 -21.81 8.01
CA VAL A 214 1.98 -22.76 8.89
C VAL A 214 3.00 -23.51 9.74
N GLU A 215 3.46 -22.83 10.79
CA GLU A 215 3.49 -23.49 12.09
C GLU A 215 2.36 -22.84 12.90
N GLY A 216 1.30 -23.60 13.17
CA GLY A 216 0.23 -23.18 14.07
C GLY A 216 -0.95 -22.41 13.48
N VAL A 217 -0.92 -21.79 12.29
CA VAL A 217 -2.11 -21.12 11.70
C VAL A 217 -2.65 -21.86 10.48
N SER A 218 -3.65 -22.73 10.67
CA SER A 218 -4.32 -23.48 9.61
C SER A 218 -5.82 -23.19 9.57
N GLY A 219 -6.20 -22.18 8.78
CA GLY A 219 -7.59 -21.77 8.61
C GLY A 219 -7.99 -20.55 9.44
N THR A 220 -9.21 -20.08 9.19
CA THR A 220 -9.79 -18.90 9.85
C THR A 220 -9.89 -19.08 11.37
N SER A 221 -10.23 -20.27 11.84
CA SER A 221 -10.31 -20.59 13.27
C SER A 221 -8.96 -20.42 14.00
N ASP A 222 -7.87 -20.82 13.37
CA ASP A 222 -6.55 -20.61 13.97
C ASP A 222 -6.12 -19.15 13.90
N MET A 223 -6.45 -18.44 12.82
CA MET A 223 -6.20 -16.99 12.75
C MET A 223 -6.91 -16.24 13.89
N VAL A 224 -8.16 -16.61 14.21
CA VAL A 224 -8.88 -16.07 15.37
C VAL A 224 -8.10 -16.26 16.67
N ARG A 225 -7.48 -17.44 16.87
CA ARG A 225 -6.79 -17.80 18.11
C ARG A 225 -5.34 -17.30 18.17
N LYS A 226 -4.69 -17.15 17.03
CA LYS A 226 -3.22 -17.04 16.95
C LYS A 226 -2.73 -15.83 16.15
N TRP A 227 -3.60 -14.92 15.69
CA TRP A 227 -3.17 -13.71 14.97
C TRP A 227 -2.10 -12.90 15.74
N THR A 228 -2.16 -12.90 17.07
CA THR A 228 -1.17 -12.24 17.95
C THR A 228 0.22 -12.88 17.94
N LYS A 229 0.35 -14.07 17.33
CA LYS A 229 1.63 -14.80 17.18
C LYS A 229 2.33 -14.47 15.86
N LEU A 230 1.66 -13.77 14.94
CA LEU A 230 2.26 -13.33 13.68
C LEU A 230 3.39 -12.32 13.95
N GLY A 231 4.45 -12.39 13.16
CA GLY A 231 5.58 -11.46 13.28
C GLY A 231 5.26 -10.10 12.66
N PHE A 232 6.01 -9.08 13.06
CA PHE A 232 5.95 -7.75 12.48
C PHE A 232 7.08 -7.56 11.47
N VAL A 233 6.79 -6.93 10.33
CA VAL A 233 7.85 -6.52 9.40
C VAL A 233 8.39 -5.17 9.86
N ALA A 234 9.67 -5.12 10.19
CA ALA A 234 10.33 -3.93 10.70
C ALA A 234 11.68 -3.71 10.01
N GLN A 235 12.09 -2.44 9.91
CA GLN A 235 13.42 -2.12 9.43
C GLN A 235 14.49 -2.63 10.40
N GLN A 236 15.49 -3.30 9.85
CA GLN A 236 16.61 -3.86 10.57
C GLN A 236 17.88 -3.11 10.18
N PRO A 237 18.49 -2.36 11.12
CA PRO A 237 19.81 -1.78 10.91
C PRO A 237 20.85 -2.86 10.63
N TYR A 238 21.75 -2.60 9.68
CA TYR A 238 22.86 -3.48 9.34
C TYR A 238 24.01 -2.70 8.72
N GLY A 239 25.24 -3.12 9.03
CA GLY A 239 26.43 -2.34 8.69
C GLY A 239 26.45 -0.95 9.35
N ASN A 240 27.49 -0.19 9.06
CA ASN A 240 27.68 1.17 9.59
C ASN A 240 27.66 2.25 8.49
N ASP A 241 27.49 1.85 7.22
CA ASP A 241 27.46 2.78 6.10
C ASP A 241 26.03 3.33 5.91
N PRO A 242 25.82 4.65 6.08
CA PRO A 242 24.50 5.27 5.93
C PRO A 242 23.96 5.22 4.48
N ASN A 243 24.78 4.86 3.50
CA ASN A 243 24.36 4.69 2.11
C ASN A 243 23.80 3.29 1.82
N LEU A 244 23.86 2.37 2.78
CA LEU A 244 23.23 1.06 2.63
C LEU A 244 21.70 1.22 2.59
N PRO A 245 21.00 0.47 1.72
CA PRO A 245 19.54 0.51 1.71
C PRO A 245 18.97 0.00 3.04
N GLU A 246 17.74 0.36 3.36
CA GLU A 246 17.07 -0.26 4.51
C GLU A 246 16.64 -1.70 4.16
N ILE A 247 16.79 -2.64 5.09
CA ILE A 247 16.31 -4.01 4.96
C ILE A 247 15.17 -4.22 5.96
N SER A 248 14.00 -4.61 5.46
CA SER A 248 12.88 -5.01 6.31
C SER A 248 12.85 -6.53 6.50
N ILE A 249 12.77 -6.97 7.75
CA ILE A 249 12.65 -8.39 8.12
C ILE A 249 11.51 -8.60 9.09
N GLU A 250 11.05 -9.84 9.17
CA GLU A 250 10.11 -10.26 10.20
C GLU A 250 10.79 -10.32 11.57
N LYS A 251 10.10 -9.78 12.59
CA LYS A 251 10.50 -9.71 13.98
C LYS A 251 9.38 -10.17 14.92
N GLN A 252 9.74 -10.56 16.14
CA GLN A 252 8.79 -10.80 17.24
C GLN A 252 7.70 -11.84 16.93
N ARG A 253 7.96 -12.78 16.03
CA ARG A 253 7.08 -13.93 15.81
C ARG A 253 6.97 -14.75 17.09
N GLY A 254 5.74 -15.09 17.48
CA GLY A 254 5.49 -15.95 18.63
C GLY A 254 6.04 -17.36 18.41
N THR A 255 6.80 -17.87 19.38
CA THR A 255 7.42 -19.22 19.32
C THR A 255 6.54 -20.30 19.94
N ASP A 256 5.65 -19.94 20.87
CA ASP A 256 4.64 -20.83 21.42
C ASP A 256 3.32 -20.72 20.66
N LEU A 257 3.03 -21.79 19.90
CA LEU A 257 1.87 -21.95 19.04
C LEU A 257 0.80 -22.87 19.65
N SER A 258 1.01 -23.31 20.90
CA SER A 258 0.01 -24.04 21.66
C SER A 258 -1.18 -23.15 22.03
N LEU A 259 -2.34 -23.77 22.24
CA LEU A 259 -3.58 -23.11 22.63
C LEU A 259 -3.72 -23.06 24.14
#